data_AF-A0A3M1DKV2-F1
#
_entry.id   AF-A0A3M1DKV2-F1
#
_cell.length_a   1.000
_cell.length_b   1.000
_cell.length_c   1.000
_cell.angle_alpha   90.00
_cell.angle_beta   90.00
_cell.angle_gamma   90.00
#
_symmetry.space_group_name_H-M   'P 1'
#
loop_
_entity.id
_entity.type
_entity.pdbx_description
1 polymer ?
#
loop_
_entity_poly.entity_id
_entity_poly.type
_entity_poly.pdbx_seq_one_letter_code
_entity_poly.pdbx_strand_id
1 'polypeptide(L)'
;MIIVEPAKLLMGLFDQKRLRLIKLFLDNPENEYGLREAAKSARLPPATTHRIMKVLLKYGVVEERRVKKLRLYKLSRSKQAKFLDELLAVKKTAIEEFVERAGALEGVEFLILHGKATKEKAGILVVGHDIDSSALNGVVGEIKDKYKFSIIHTTLAREQYEQMTAMGLFPQEKKVLYGARI
;
A
#
# COMPACT_ATOMS: atom_id res chain seq x y z
N MET A 1 -9.56 -25.47 -15.96
CA MET A 1 -8.83 -24.93 -14.79
C MET A 1 -7.39 -24.71 -15.22
N ILE A 2 -6.92 -23.46 -15.35
CA ILE A 2 -5.56 -23.19 -15.84
C ILE A 2 -4.61 -23.28 -14.63
N ILE A 3 -3.77 -24.30 -14.61
CA ILE A 3 -2.68 -24.42 -13.64
C ILE A 3 -1.58 -23.47 -14.12
N VAL A 4 -1.46 -22.31 -13.46
CA VAL A 4 -0.40 -21.34 -13.73
C VAL A 4 0.66 -21.48 -12.64
N GLU A 5 1.91 -21.72 -13.02
CA GLU A 5 3.04 -21.74 -12.08
C GLU A 5 3.20 -20.37 -11.38
N PRO A 6 3.40 -20.33 -10.05
CA PRO A 6 3.55 -19.08 -9.30
C PRO A 6 4.62 -18.14 -9.87
N ALA A 7 5.77 -18.69 -10.29
CA ALA A 7 6.86 -17.90 -10.87
C ALA A 7 6.47 -17.20 -12.18
N LYS A 8 5.72 -17.88 -13.07
CA LYS A 8 5.21 -17.28 -14.32
C LYS A 8 4.16 -16.20 -14.07
N LEU A 9 3.34 -16.36 -13.04
CA LEU A 9 2.39 -15.35 -12.59
C LEU A 9 3.13 -14.10 -12.09
N LEU A 10 4.18 -14.27 -11.29
CA LEU A 10 5.02 -13.17 -10.79
C LEU A 10 5.76 -12.44 -11.94
N MET A 11 6.43 -13.15 -12.85
CA MET A 11 7.12 -12.53 -13.99
C MET A 11 6.15 -11.77 -14.92
N GLY A 12 4.90 -12.25 -15.03
CA GLY A 12 3.85 -11.64 -15.84
C GLY A 12 3.16 -10.42 -15.21
N LEU A 13 3.33 -10.13 -13.92
CA LEU A 13 2.54 -9.11 -13.21
C LEU A 13 3.36 -7.95 -12.63
N PHE A 14 4.68 -8.07 -12.54
CA PHE A 14 5.54 -7.13 -11.80
C PHE A 14 6.11 -5.96 -12.63
N ASP A 15 5.33 -5.41 -13.56
CA ASP A 15 5.64 -4.09 -14.13
C ASP A 15 4.95 -2.98 -13.31
N GLN A 16 5.53 -1.77 -13.23
CA GLN A 16 4.97 -0.68 -12.42
C GLN A 16 3.53 -0.30 -12.79
N LYS A 17 3.19 -0.31 -14.07
CA LYS A 17 1.85 -0.03 -14.62
C LYS A 17 0.89 -1.17 -14.27
N ARG A 18 1.32 -2.43 -14.40
CA ARG A 18 0.52 -3.61 -14.00
C ARG A 18 0.15 -3.57 -12.53
N LEU A 19 1.12 -3.29 -11.67
CA LEU A 19 0.92 -3.20 -10.23
C LEU A 19 -0.04 -2.08 -9.81
N ARG A 20 -0.10 -0.95 -10.53
CA ARG A 20 -1.10 0.10 -10.27
C ARG A 20 -2.52 -0.42 -10.52
N LEU A 21 -2.71 -1.17 -11.60
CA LEU A 21 -4.02 -1.72 -11.94
C LEU A 21 -4.41 -2.86 -10.98
N ILE A 22 -3.46 -3.72 -10.61
CA ILE A 22 -3.68 -4.78 -9.61
C ILE A 22 -4.10 -4.17 -8.26
N LYS A 23 -3.38 -3.14 -7.78
CA LYS A 23 -3.72 -2.45 -6.54
C LYS A 23 -5.12 -1.86 -6.55
N LEU A 24 -5.53 -1.21 -7.65
CA LEU A 24 -6.89 -0.67 -7.76
C LEU A 24 -7.96 -1.71 -7.40
N PHE A 25 -7.81 -2.94 -7.90
CA PHE A 25 -8.76 -4.02 -7.63
C PHE A 25 -8.61 -4.64 -6.25
N LEU A 26 -7.38 -4.78 -5.72
CA LEU A 26 -7.16 -5.30 -4.37
C LEU A 26 -7.66 -4.33 -3.30
N ASP A 27 -7.45 -3.03 -3.49
CA ASP A 27 -7.91 -2.00 -2.56
C ASP A 27 -9.44 -1.84 -2.60
N ASN A 28 -10.10 -2.30 -3.68
CA ASN A 28 -11.53 -2.15 -3.91
C ASN A 28 -12.16 -3.44 -4.49
N PRO A 29 -12.16 -4.56 -3.74
CA PRO A 29 -12.46 -5.89 -4.28
C PRO A 29 -13.89 -6.05 -4.81
N GLU A 30 -14.85 -5.34 -4.22
CA GLU A 30 -16.27 -5.41 -4.58
C GLU A 30 -16.67 -4.43 -5.70
N ASN A 31 -15.79 -3.50 -6.07
CA ASN A 31 -16.11 -2.49 -7.09
C ASN A 31 -15.97 -3.07 -8.50
N GLU A 32 -16.94 -2.73 -9.36
CA GLU A 32 -16.90 -3.00 -10.79
C GLU A 32 -16.43 -1.75 -11.55
N TYR A 33 -15.45 -1.91 -12.44
CA TYR A 33 -14.89 -0.81 -13.22
C TYR A 33 -15.04 -1.06 -14.72
N GLY A 34 -15.48 -0.04 -15.45
CA GLY A 34 -15.29 0.03 -16.89
C GLY A 34 -13.81 0.25 -17.24
N LEU A 35 -13.40 -0.11 -18.46
CA LEU A 35 -12.00 0.05 -18.90
C LEU A 35 -11.49 1.50 -18.77
N ARG A 36 -12.32 2.48 -19.13
CA ARG A 36 -11.97 3.91 -19.05
C ARG A 36 -11.85 4.40 -17.61
N GLU A 37 -12.73 3.93 -16.74
CA GLU A 37 -12.71 4.24 -15.31
C GLU A 37 -11.47 3.66 -14.66
N ALA A 38 -11.18 2.37 -14.90
CA ALA A 38 -9.98 1.72 -14.41
C ALA A 38 -8.70 2.43 -14.90
N ALA A 39 -8.68 2.89 -16.15
CA ALA A 39 -7.58 3.66 -16.72
C ALA A 39 -7.38 5.01 -16.00
N LYS A 40 -8.48 5.74 -15.74
CA LYS A 40 -8.46 7.00 -15.01
C LYS A 40 -7.98 6.80 -13.57
N SER A 41 -8.54 5.82 -12.86
CA SER A 41 -8.21 5.52 -11.46
C SER A 41 -6.75 5.06 -11.29
N ALA A 42 -6.26 4.21 -12.21
CA ALA A 42 -4.87 3.75 -12.20
C ALA A 42 -3.87 4.77 -12.79
N ARG A 43 -4.36 5.89 -13.34
CA ARG A 43 -3.57 6.92 -14.06
C ARG A 43 -2.73 6.31 -15.19
N LEU A 44 -3.37 5.51 -16.04
CA LEU A 44 -2.77 4.81 -17.17
C LEU A 44 -3.49 5.14 -18.49
N PRO A 45 -2.77 5.21 -19.63
CA PRO A 45 -3.42 5.37 -20.93
C PRO A 45 -4.37 4.19 -21.24
N PRO A 46 -5.55 4.42 -21.84
CA PRO A 46 -6.54 3.37 -22.10
C PRO A 46 -6.00 2.14 -22.86
N ALA A 47 -5.11 2.36 -23.84
CA ALA A 47 -4.48 1.27 -24.59
C ALA A 47 -3.56 0.41 -23.71
N THR A 48 -2.84 1.04 -22.79
CA THR A 48 -1.99 0.34 -21.80
C THR A 48 -2.85 -0.45 -20.83
N THR A 49 -3.89 0.19 -20.28
CA THR A 49 -4.85 -0.45 -19.37
C THR A 49 -5.50 -1.67 -20.02
N HIS A 50 -5.89 -1.58 -21.29
CA HIS A 50 -6.46 -2.70 -22.03
C HIS A 50 -5.49 -3.88 -22.16
N ARG A 51 -4.22 -3.62 -22.49
CA ARG A 51 -3.18 -4.67 -22.58
C ARG A 51 -2.99 -5.36 -21.23
N ILE A 52 -2.92 -4.57 -20.15
CA ILE A 52 -2.76 -5.11 -18.79
C ILE A 52 -4.00 -5.90 -18.37
N MET A 53 -5.20 -5.38 -18.61
CA MET A 53 -6.45 -6.03 -18.23
C MET A 53 -6.58 -7.42 -18.87
N LYS A 54 -6.20 -7.57 -20.15
CA LYS A 54 -6.13 -8.88 -20.81
C LYS A 54 -5.22 -9.87 -20.08
N VAL A 55 -4.08 -9.39 -19.58
CA VAL A 55 -3.14 -10.20 -18.82
C VAL A 55 -3.74 -10.60 -17.46
N LEU A 56 -4.37 -9.66 -16.75
CA LEU A 56 -5.03 -9.94 -15.47
C LEU A 56 -6.18 -10.94 -15.60
N LEU A 57 -7.00 -10.81 -16.65
CA LEU A 57 -8.06 -11.77 -16.98
C LEU A 57 -7.48 -13.16 -17.28
N LYS A 58 -6.43 -13.21 -18.11
CA LYS A 58 -5.76 -14.47 -18.46
C LYS A 58 -5.23 -15.20 -17.22
N TYR A 59 -4.71 -14.46 -16.25
CA TYR A 59 -4.20 -15.03 -15.00
C TYR A 59 -5.27 -15.21 -13.91
N GLY A 60 -6.54 -14.88 -14.20
CA GLY A 60 -7.64 -15.01 -13.24
C GLY A 60 -7.54 -14.07 -12.05
N VAL A 61 -6.79 -12.96 -12.14
CA VAL A 61 -6.69 -11.95 -11.08
C VAL A 61 -7.96 -11.10 -11.03
N VAL A 62 -8.52 -10.81 -12.19
CA VAL A 62 -9.77 -10.08 -12.37
C VAL A 62 -10.74 -10.92 -13.20
N GLU A 63 -12.02 -10.66 -13.05
CA GLU A 63 -13.09 -11.28 -13.84
C GLU A 63 -13.84 -10.22 -14.66
N GLU A 64 -14.30 -10.61 -15.86
CA GLU A 64 -15.08 -9.77 -16.75
C GLU A 64 -16.57 -10.13 -16.61
N ARG A 65 -17.40 -9.12 -16.38
CA ARG A 65 -18.86 -9.20 -16.48
C ARG A 65 -19.34 -8.33 -17.62
N ARG A 66 -20.26 -8.85 -18.44
CA ARG A 66 -20.90 -8.08 -19.51
C ARG A 66 -22.31 -7.67 -19.12
N VAL A 67 -22.59 -6.38 -19.23
CA VAL A 67 -23.94 -5.82 -19.05
C VAL A 67 -24.31 -5.11 -20.34
N LYS A 68 -25.20 -5.72 -21.13
CA LYS A 68 -25.51 -5.29 -22.51
C LYS A 68 -24.23 -5.18 -23.36
N LYS A 69 -23.82 -3.96 -23.74
CA LYS A 69 -22.62 -3.69 -24.53
C LYS A 69 -21.40 -3.32 -23.66
N LEU A 70 -21.57 -3.13 -22.35
CA LEU A 70 -20.51 -2.71 -21.44
C LEU A 70 -19.76 -3.91 -20.86
N ARG A 71 -18.44 -3.79 -20.77
CA ARG A 71 -17.55 -4.72 -20.07
C ARG A 71 -17.11 -4.09 -18.77
N LEU A 72 -17.42 -4.78 -17.67
CA LEU A 72 -17.05 -4.41 -16.32
C LEU A 72 -16.06 -5.43 -15.80
N TYR A 73 -15.07 -4.95 -15.04
CA TYR A 73 -14.03 -5.77 -14.46
C TYR A 73 -14.07 -5.61 -12.94
N LYS A 74 -13.86 -6.70 -12.21
CA LYS A 74 -13.71 -6.68 -10.74
C LYS A 74 -12.66 -7.69 -10.30
N LEU A 75 -12.24 -7.61 -9.04
CA LEU A 75 -11.33 -8.59 -8.46
C LEU A 75 -11.98 -9.97 -8.52
N SER A 76 -11.23 -10.98 -8.96
CA SER A 76 -11.74 -12.34 -8.99
C SER A 76 -11.69 -12.97 -7.59
N ARG A 77 -12.58 -13.93 -7.32
CA ARG A 77 -12.54 -14.76 -6.10
C ARG A 77 -11.59 -15.97 -6.22
N SER A 78 -10.73 -15.96 -7.24
CA SER A 78 -9.80 -17.05 -7.56
C SER A 78 -8.68 -17.18 -6.51
N LYS A 79 -8.01 -18.35 -6.50
CA LYS A 79 -6.82 -18.57 -5.67
C LYS A 79 -5.67 -17.61 -6.04
N GLN A 80 -5.58 -17.22 -7.30
CA GLN A 80 -4.56 -16.30 -7.82
C GLN A 80 -4.74 -14.88 -7.29
N ALA A 81 -5.99 -14.39 -7.24
CA ALA A 81 -6.30 -13.10 -6.67
C ALA A 81 -6.01 -13.06 -5.16
N LYS A 82 -6.40 -14.10 -4.42
CA LYS A 82 -6.08 -14.24 -2.99
C LYS A 82 -4.57 -14.28 -2.71
N PHE A 83 -3.82 -15.07 -3.49
CA PHE A 83 -2.37 -15.12 -3.38
C PHE A 83 -1.71 -13.75 -3.58
N LEU A 84 -2.19 -12.96 -4.54
CA LEU A 84 -1.69 -11.60 -4.76
C LEU A 84 -2.06 -10.64 -3.62
N ASP A 85 -3.26 -10.79 -3.06
CA ASP A 85 -3.71 -10.01 -1.91
C ASP A 85 -2.82 -10.28 -0.70
N GLU A 86 -2.61 -11.54 -0.34
CA GLU A 86 -1.72 -11.96 0.75
C GLU A 86 -0.29 -11.47 0.56
N LEU A 87 0.28 -11.64 -0.65
CA LEU A 87 1.64 -11.20 -0.97
C LEU A 87 1.81 -9.67 -0.86
N LEU A 88 0.77 -8.91 -1.19
CA LEU A 88 0.80 -7.45 -1.11
C LEU A 88 0.40 -6.93 0.28
N ALA A 89 -0.39 -7.68 1.04
CA ALA A 89 -0.77 -7.42 2.43
C ALA A 89 0.43 -7.50 3.39
N VAL A 90 1.51 -8.22 3.03
CA VAL A 90 2.82 -8.20 3.74
C VAL A 90 3.33 -6.77 3.99
N LYS A 91 2.98 -5.81 3.13
CA LYS A 91 3.40 -4.40 3.28
C LYS A 91 2.57 -3.63 4.29
N LYS A 92 1.28 -3.97 4.36
CA LYS A 92 0.37 -3.36 5.32
C LYS A 92 0.71 -3.86 6.72
N THR A 93 0.98 -5.16 6.84
CA THR A 93 1.42 -5.80 8.09
C THR A 93 2.78 -5.29 8.57
N ALA A 94 3.74 -5.01 7.69
CA ALA A 94 5.02 -4.40 8.09
C ALA A 94 4.85 -3.00 8.73
N ILE A 95 3.95 -2.17 8.18
CA ILE A 95 3.65 -0.85 8.75
C ILE A 95 2.81 -1.00 10.03
N GLU A 96 1.82 -1.90 10.04
CA GLU A 96 0.97 -2.16 11.22
C GLU A 96 1.80 -2.68 12.40
N GLU A 97 2.69 -3.66 12.19
CA GLU A 97 3.57 -4.19 13.23
C GLU A 97 4.58 -3.14 13.72
N PHE A 98 5.12 -2.31 12.81
CA PHE A 98 5.93 -1.17 13.23
C PHE A 98 5.14 -0.22 14.12
N VAL A 99 3.92 0.13 13.73
CA VAL A 99 3.07 1.08 14.45
C VAL A 99 2.72 0.55 15.83
N GLU A 100 2.39 -0.73 15.94
CA GLU A 100 2.10 -1.40 17.21
C GLU A 100 3.32 -1.36 18.14
N ARG A 101 4.50 -1.74 17.64
CA ARG A 101 5.71 -1.84 18.46
C ARG A 101 6.30 -0.47 18.80
N ALA A 102 6.36 0.44 17.83
CA ALA A 102 6.87 1.79 18.04
C ALA A 102 5.90 2.62 18.89
N GLY A 103 4.59 2.41 18.76
CA GLY A 103 3.58 3.09 19.58
C GLY A 103 3.60 2.65 21.05
N ALA A 104 4.13 1.47 21.34
CA ALA A 104 4.33 0.97 22.70
C ALA A 104 5.63 1.49 23.36
N LEU A 105 6.49 2.20 22.64
CA LEU A 105 7.69 2.80 23.20
C LEU A 105 7.31 4.01 24.08
N GLU A 106 8.02 4.16 25.20
CA GLU A 106 7.86 5.31 26.08
C GLU A 106 8.18 6.61 25.33
N GLY A 107 7.40 7.64 25.61
CA GLY A 107 7.57 8.95 24.98
C GLY A 107 6.92 9.11 23.61
N VAL A 108 6.45 8.03 22.95
CA VAL A 108 5.75 8.12 21.66
C VAL A 108 4.29 8.52 21.85
N GLU A 109 3.89 9.64 21.23
CA GLU A 109 2.51 10.14 21.28
C GLU A 109 1.74 9.87 19.99
N PHE A 110 2.37 10.11 18.83
CA PHE A 110 1.74 9.92 17.53
C PHE A 110 2.69 9.28 16.53
N LEU A 111 2.11 8.45 15.66
CA LEU A 111 2.77 7.94 14.46
C LEU A 111 1.98 8.39 13.24
N ILE A 112 2.65 9.08 12.33
CA ILE A 112 2.01 9.67 11.16
C ILE A 112 2.72 9.16 9.91
N LEU A 113 1.96 8.55 9.01
CA LEU A 113 2.48 8.26 7.68
C LEU A 113 2.66 9.58 6.94
N HIS A 114 3.90 9.90 6.56
CA HIS A 114 4.21 11.13 5.84
C HIS A 114 4.88 10.82 4.50
N GLY A 115 4.38 11.48 3.46
CA GLY A 115 4.74 11.17 2.08
C GLY A 115 4.09 9.89 1.56
N LYS A 116 4.41 9.54 0.32
CA LYS A 116 3.84 8.35 -0.32
C LYS A 116 4.62 7.12 0.11
N ALA A 117 3.97 6.24 0.87
CA ALA A 117 4.48 4.89 1.09
C ALA A 117 4.76 4.22 -0.27
N THR A 118 6.00 3.80 -0.45
CA THR A 118 6.44 3.10 -1.66
C THR A 118 6.41 1.59 -1.42
N LYS A 119 6.88 0.82 -2.40
CA LYS A 119 6.83 -0.65 -2.35
C LYS A 119 7.78 -1.27 -1.33
N GLU A 120 8.85 -0.56 -0.96
CA GLU A 120 9.96 -1.08 -0.16
C GLU A 120 10.31 -0.15 0.99
N LYS A 121 9.68 1.04 1.04
CA LYS A 121 9.89 1.99 2.11
C LYS A 121 8.65 2.83 2.42
N ALA A 122 8.50 3.18 3.69
CA ALA A 122 7.54 4.17 4.16
C ALA A 122 8.27 5.25 4.95
N GLY A 123 7.81 6.49 4.81
CA GLY A 123 8.19 7.61 5.67
C GLY A 123 7.21 7.67 6.84
N ILE A 124 7.70 7.56 8.08
CA ILE A 124 6.87 7.68 9.28
C ILE A 124 7.42 8.80 10.17
N LEU A 125 6.58 9.78 10.50
CA LEU A 125 6.89 10.76 11.53
C LEU A 125 6.53 10.14 12.86
N VAL A 126 7.50 10.16 13.78
CA VAL A 126 7.31 9.74 15.16
C VAL A 126 7.29 11.00 15.99
N VAL A 127 6.14 11.31 16.59
CA VAL A 127 5.96 12.51 17.40
C VAL A 127 5.91 12.10 18.86
N GLY A 128 6.73 12.75 19.69
CA GLY A 128 6.83 12.44 21.11
C GLY A 128 8.05 13.07 21.78
N HIS A 129 8.22 12.80 23.06
CA HIS A 129 9.28 13.37 23.90
C HIS A 129 10.16 12.25 24.49
N ASP A 130 11.47 12.46 24.60
CA ASP A 130 12.44 11.49 25.16
C ASP A 130 12.37 10.07 24.56
N ILE A 131 12.02 9.95 23.28
CA ILE A 131 11.92 8.65 22.60
C ILE A 131 13.30 8.01 22.51
N ASP A 132 13.44 6.79 23.03
CA ASP A 132 14.67 6.01 22.90
C ASP A 132 14.94 5.66 21.43
N SER A 133 15.92 6.37 20.86
CA SER A 133 16.35 6.19 19.48
C SER A 133 16.95 4.80 19.23
N SER A 134 17.55 4.16 20.24
CA SER A 134 18.10 2.80 20.11
C SER A 134 16.97 1.78 19.96
N ALA A 135 15.98 1.83 20.84
CA ALA A 135 14.80 0.96 20.78
C ALA A 135 14.03 1.13 19.47
N LEU A 136 13.80 2.38 19.04
CA LEU A 136 13.12 2.68 17.78
C LEU A 136 13.87 2.14 16.56
N ASN A 137 15.20 2.33 16.51
CA ASN A 137 16.04 1.78 15.46
C ASN A 137 16.05 0.24 15.46
N GLY A 138 15.97 -0.39 16.63
CA GLY A 138 15.82 -1.84 16.77
C GLY A 138 14.56 -2.34 16.07
N VAL A 139 13.40 -1.72 16.34
CA VAL A 139 12.14 -2.05 15.67
C VAL A 139 12.25 -1.88 14.15
N VAL A 140 12.88 -0.79 13.67
CA VAL A 140 13.11 -0.58 12.23
C VAL A 140 13.97 -1.69 11.62
N GLY A 141 15.03 -2.11 12.31
CA GLY A 141 15.92 -3.19 11.88
C GLY A 141 15.17 -4.51 11.72
N GLU A 142 14.39 -4.89 12.73
CA GLU A 142 13.61 -6.13 12.70
C GLU A 142 12.56 -6.14 11.59
N ILE A 143 11.85 -5.02 11.38
CA ILE A 143 10.89 -4.89 10.27
C ILE A 143 11.60 -5.02 8.92
N LYS A 144 12.78 -4.41 8.78
CA LYS A 144 13.60 -4.54 7.57
C LYS A 144 14.05 -5.97 7.34
N ASP A 145 14.43 -6.71 8.37
CA ASP A 145 14.90 -8.08 8.21
C ASP A 145 13.77 -9.06 7.90
N LYS A 146 12.65 -8.94 8.62
CA LYS A 146 11.46 -9.80 8.52
C LYS A 146 10.69 -9.57 7.23
N TYR A 147 10.51 -8.31 6.82
CA TYR A 147 9.65 -7.94 5.69
C TYR A 147 10.40 -7.44 4.46
N LYS A 148 11.74 -7.31 4.53
CA LYS A 148 12.55 -6.63 3.50
C LYS A 148 11.99 -5.24 3.15
N PHE A 149 11.49 -4.55 4.17
CA PHE A 149 10.81 -3.26 4.07
C PHE A 149 11.48 -2.21 4.96
N SER A 150 11.87 -1.07 4.39
CA SER A 150 12.63 -0.03 5.08
C SER A 150 11.73 1.08 5.62
N ILE A 151 11.73 1.28 6.93
CA ILE A 151 11.03 2.40 7.54
C ILE A 151 12.02 3.55 7.71
N ILE A 152 11.74 4.65 7.00
CA ILE A 152 12.45 5.91 7.17
C ILE A 152 11.65 6.68 8.19
N HIS A 153 12.21 6.87 9.38
CA HIS A 153 11.54 7.61 10.43
C HIS A 153 12.21 8.96 10.67
N THR A 154 11.40 9.92 11.10
CA THR A 154 11.86 11.22 11.60
C THR A 154 11.17 11.47 12.92
N THR A 155 11.95 11.72 13.97
CA THR A 155 11.44 11.99 15.32
C THR A 155 11.29 13.49 15.53
N LEU A 156 10.15 13.94 16.06
CA LEU A 156 9.88 15.34 16.37
C LEU A 156 9.19 15.45 17.74
N ALA A 157 9.49 16.52 18.47
CA ALA A 157 8.66 16.93 19.60
C ALA A 157 7.30 17.45 19.12
N ARG A 158 6.29 17.45 20.00
CA ARG A 158 4.94 17.93 19.67
C ARG A 158 4.96 19.37 19.15
N GLU A 159 5.70 20.24 19.81
CA GLU A 159 5.80 21.66 19.48
C GLU A 159 6.42 21.87 18.09
N GLN A 160 7.46 21.08 17.77
CA GLN A 160 8.11 21.12 16.46
C GLN A 160 7.15 20.65 15.36
N TYR A 161 6.39 19.58 15.62
CA TYR A 161 5.42 19.07 14.67
C TYR A 161 4.29 20.08 14.39
N GLU A 162 3.79 20.75 15.43
CA GLU A 162 2.77 21.79 15.31
C GLU A 162 3.28 23.00 14.52
N GLN A 163 4.48 23.50 14.84
CA GLN A 163 5.11 24.61 14.12
C GLN A 163 5.32 24.27 12.63
N MET A 164 5.89 23.10 12.32
CA MET A 164 6.13 22.69 10.94
C MET A 164 4.83 22.44 10.17
N THR A 165 3.77 21.99 10.84
CA THR A 165 2.44 21.85 10.24
C THR A 165 1.82 23.22 9.96
N ALA A 166 1.94 24.18 10.88
CA ALA A 166 1.47 25.55 10.69
C ALA A 166 2.18 26.25 9.51
N MET A 167 3.44 25.90 9.25
CA MET A 167 4.21 26.39 8.10
C MET A 167 3.90 25.67 6.77
N GLY A 168 3.02 24.67 6.77
CA GLY A 168 2.64 23.93 5.55
C GLY A 168 3.72 22.98 5.02
N LEU A 169 4.71 22.61 5.84
CA LEU A 169 5.85 21.77 5.41
C LEU A 169 5.49 20.29 5.26
N PHE A 170 4.34 19.85 5.77
CA PHE A 170 3.85 18.48 5.64
C PHE A 170 2.62 18.40 4.71
N PRO A 171 2.62 17.50 3.71
CA PRO A 171 1.54 17.38 2.73
C PRO A 171 0.21 16.99 3.40
N GLN A 172 -0.91 17.46 2.82
CA GLN A 172 -2.28 17.26 3.35
C GLN A 172 -2.77 15.80 3.35
N GLU A 173 -2.13 14.88 2.61
CA GLU A 173 -2.41 13.43 2.70
C GLU A 173 -1.77 12.86 3.99
N LYS A 174 -2.33 13.22 5.15
CA LYS A 174 -1.91 12.69 6.46
C LYS A 174 -2.84 11.54 6.85
N LYS A 175 -2.27 10.38 7.14
CA LYS A 175 -2.97 9.29 7.83
C LYS A 175 -2.32 9.09 9.19
N VAL A 176 -3.03 9.48 10.25
CA VAL A 176 -2.65 9.14 11.62
C VAL A 176 -2.78 7.62 11.75
N LEU A 177 -1.67 6.98 12.12
CA LEU A 177 -1.60 5.53 12.28
C LEU A 177 -1.77 5.12 13.75
N TYR A 178 -1.41 6.00 14.69
CA TYR A 178 -1.49 5.78 16.14
C TYR A 178 -1.67 7.12 16.88
N GLY A 179 -2.45 7.11 17.96
CA GLY A 179 -2.82 8.27 18.77
C GLY A 179 -4.33 8.57 18.75
N ALA A 180 -4.84 9.22 19.81
CA ALA A 180 -6.23 9.63 19.90
C ALA A 180 -6.56 10.66 18.80
N ARG A 181 -7.74 10.54 18.19
CA ARG A 181 -8.26 11.52 17.23
C ARG A 181 -8.26 12.91 17.90
N ILE A 182 -7.59 13.87 17.26
CA ILE A 182 -7.90 15.29 17.43
C ILE A 182 -9.19 15.59 16.67
#